data_AF-A0A6J5IVA7-F1
#
_entry.id   AF-A0A6J5IVA7-F1
#
_cell.length_a   1.000
_cell.length_b   1.000
_cell.length_c   1.000
_cell.angle_alpha   90.00
_cell.angle_beta   90.00
_cell.angle_gamma   90.00
#
_symmetry.space_group_name_H-M   'P 1'
#
loop_
_entity.id
_entity.type
_entity.pdbx_description
1 polymer ?
#
loop_
_entity_poly.entity_id
_entity_poly.type
_entity_poly.pdbx_seq_one_letter_code
_entity_poly.pdbx_strand_id
1 'polypeptide(L)'
;MPLRRPASARPDAGLPAFPNRAAQAQQDEKGIVMITFKSKAAQDLDVLKDFAVYVLGLVGKQLGERGVITHDELDHAIAKLEGAVAQAKQERAEHAGHFHEDEADHAHHEVPASLAQRVAPFLTMLREAKAGEADVHWGF
;
A
#
# COMPACT_ATOMS: atom_id res chain seq x y z
N MET A 1 -60.31 -10.91 48.02
CA MET A 1 -60.79 -9.74 47.23
C MET A 1 -61.18 -8.63 48.21
N PRO A 2 -61.01 -7.32 47.94
CA PRO A 2 -60.35 -6.71 46.76
C PRO A 2 -59.63 -5.34 46.98
N LEU A 3 -58.98 -4.87 45.89
CA LEU A 3 -58.94 -3.47 45.37
C LEU A 3 -58.11 -2.37 46.07
N ARG A 4 -57.01 -1.90 45.41
CA ARG A 4 -56.97 -0.68 44.54
C ARG A 4 -55.53 -0.20 44.23
N ARG A 5 -55.28 0.13 42.95
CA ARG A 5 -54.19 1.01 42.47
C ARG A 5 -54.60 2.49 42.62
N PRO A 6 -53.65 3.45 42.64
CA PRO A 6 -53.28 4.22 41.42
C PRO A 6 -51.74 4.51 41.33
N ALA A 7 -51.08 4.53 40.15
CA ALA A 7 -50.82 5.67 39.23
C ALA A 7 -50.52 7.00 39.98
N SER A 8 -49.48 7.80 39.78
CA SER A 8 -48.46 8.07 38.74
C SER A 8 -47.24 8.69 39.47
N ALA A 9 -46.01 8.68 38.98
CA ALA A 9 -45.53 9.68 38.02
C ALA A 9 -44.11 9.36 37.54
N ARG A 10 -43.92 9.49 36.22
CA ARG A 10 -42.63 9.85 35.60
C ARG A 10 -42.53 11.39 35.60
N PRO A 11 -41.32 11.97 35.63
CA PRO A 11 -40.66 12.35 34.37
C PRO A 11 -39.17 11.96 34.36
N ASP A 12 -38.69 11.35 33.28
CA ASP A 12 -37.92 12.01 32.21
C ASP A 12 -36.50 12.40 32.62
N ALA A 13 -35.52 11.62 32.15
CA ALA A 13 -34.27 12.12 31.58
C ALA A 13 -33.40 10.95 31.10
N GLY A 14 -33.20 10.86 29.78
CA GLY A 14 -31.94 10.36 29.20
C GLY A 14 -31.83 8.87 28.87
N LEU A 15 -32.43 8.45 27.75
CA LEU A 15 -31.73 7.56 26.81
C LEU A 15 -30.92 8.46 25.84
N PRO A 16 -29.91 7.97 25.11
CA PRO A 16 -29.25 6.66 25.16
C PRO A 16 -27.71 6.75 25.14
N ALA A 17 -27.00 5.71 25.59
CA ALA A 17 -25.67 5.44 25.07
C ALA A 17 -25.58 3.94 24.75
N PHE A 18 -25.75 3.68 23.46
CA PHE A 18 -25.63 2.38 22.82
C PHE A 18 -24.33 1.66 23.17
N PRO A 19 -24.31 0.32 23.05
CA PRO A 19 -23.20 -0.51 23.45
C PRO A 19 -21.94 -0.10 22.70
N ASN A 20 -20.80 -0.18 23.37
CA ASN A 20 -19.50 0.08 22.78
C ASN A 20 -19.15 -0.99 21.73
N ARG A 21 -19.76 -0.86 20.53
CA ARG A 21 -19.46 -1.55 19.28
C ARG A 21 -18.49 -0.73 18.40
N ALA A 22 -17.99 0.39 18.92
CA ALA A 22 -16.99 1.23 18.26
C ALA A 22 -15.55 0.86 18.66
N ALA A 23 -15.33 0.29 19.85
CA ALA A 23 -13.99 -0.10 20.29
C ALA A 23 -13.47 -1.44 19.71
N GLN A 24 -14.27 -2.14 18.89
CA GLN A 24 -13.85 -3.36 18.17
C GLN A 24 -13.74 -3.16 16.64
N ALA A 25 -13.95 -1.94 16.13
CA ALA A 25 -13.79 -1.61 14.71
C ALA A 25 -12.51 -0.79 14.45
N GLN A 26 -11.45 -1.07 15.22
CA GLN A 26 -10.12 -0.54 14.99
C GLN A 26 -9.10 -1.70 15.11
N GLN A 27 -9.49 -2.85 14.59
CA GLN A 27 -8.60 -3.94 14.20
C GLN A 27 -8.98 -4.36 12.78
N ASP A 28 -9.21 -3.39 11.90
CA ASP A 28 -9.29 -3.64 10.47
C ASP A 28 -7.89 -4.00 9.99
N GLU A 29 -7.64 -5.31 10.01
CA GLU A 29 -6.79 -6.04 9.07
C GLU A 29 -5.52 -5.30 8.63
N LYS A 30 -4.53 -5.21 9.53
CA LYS A 30 -3.12 -5.22 9.11
C LYS A 30 -2.73 -6.64 8.64
N GLY A 31 -3.60 -7.27 7.85
CA GLY A 31 -3.24 -8.42 7.04
C GLY A 31 -2.32 -7.93 5.93
N ILE A 32 -1.36 -8.76 5.54
CA ILE A 32 -0.54 -8.51 4.36
C ILE A 32 -1.49 -8.53 3.16
N VAL A 33 -1.94 -7.37 2.69
CA VAL A 33 -2.81 -7.25 1.52
C VAL A 33 -1.92 -7.28 0.29
N MET A 34 -2.10 -8.27 -0.57
CA MET A 34 -1.41 -8.40 -1.85
C MET A 34 -2.35 -7.96 -2.99
N ILE A 35 -1.77 -7.31 -3.99
CA ILE A 35 -2.41 -6.91 -5.23
C ILE A 35 -1.72 -7.68 -6.35
N THR A 36 -2.51 -8.41 -7.14
CA THR A 36 -2.03 -9.08 -8.34
C THR A 36 -2.13 -8.13 -9.53
N PHE A 37 -0.99 -7.85 -10.15
CA PHE A 37 -0.93 -7.14 -11.43
C PHE A 37 -0.94 -8.17 -12.55
N LYS A 38 -1.78 -7.93 -13.55
CA LYS A 38 -1.90 -8.80 -14.72
C LYS A 38 -1.54 -8.05 -15.99
N SER A 39 -0.85 -8.71 -16.91
CA SER A 39 -0.60 -8.21 -18.25
C SER A 39 -0.79 -9.33 -19.26
N LYS A 40 -1.19 -9.00 -20.50
CA LYS A 40 -1.26 -9.99 -21.58
C LYS A 40 0.12 -10.45 -22.07
N ALA A 41 1.14 -9.60 -21.91
CA ALA A 41 2.49 -9.87 -22.42
C ALA A 41 3.51 -10.20 -21.31
N ALA A 42 3.09 -10.17 -20.04
CA ALA A 42 3.94 -10.47 -18.89
C ALA A 42 3.24 -11.42 -17.92
N GLN A 43 4.03 -12.08 -17.07
CA GLN A 43 3.53 -12.92 -16.00
C GLN A 43 2.75 -12.14 -14.93
N ASP A 44 1.76 -12.78 -14.30
CA ASP A 44 1.05 -12.21 -13.16
C ASP A 44 2.04 -11.91 -12.03
N LEU A 45 1.98 -10.70 -11.48
CA LEU A 45 2.89 -10.23 -10.45
C LEU A 45 2.13 -9.86 -9.18
N ASP A 46 2.27 -10.69 -8.15
CA ASP A 46 1.75 -10.40 -6.82
C ASP A 46 2.70 -9.46 -6.07
N VAL A 47 2.21 -8.27 -5.73
CA VAL A 47 2.95 -7.29 -4.94
C VAL A 47 2.17 -6.85 -3.73
N LEU A 48 2.88 -6.45 -2.69
CA LEU A 48 2.27 -5.87 -1.50
C LEU A 48 1.49 -4.61 -1.87
N LYS A 49 0.29 -4.45 -1.32
CA LYS A 49 -0.55 -3.26 -1.52
C LYS A 49 0.21 -1.99 -1.17
N ASP A 50 0.92 -1.97 -0.04
CA ASP A 50 1.76 -0.83 0.35
C ASP A 50 2.82 -0.49 -0.70
N PHE A 51 3.44 -1.51 -1.29
CA PHE A 51 4.41 -1.33 -2.37
C PHE A 51 3.75 -0.84 -3.65
N ALA A 52 2.58 -1.37 -4.00
CA ALA A 52 1.78 -0.94 -5.14
C ALA A 52 1.37 0.54 -5.02
N VAL A 53 0.87 0.96 -3.85
CA VAL A 53 0.58 2.36 -3.52
C VAL A 53 1.83 3.21 -3.72
N TYR A 54 2.97 2.77 -3.20
CA TYR A 54 4.23 3.50 -3.30
C TYR A 54 4.69 3.69 -4.75
N VAL A 55 4.77 2.61 -5.55
CA VAL A 55 5.24 2.70 -6.95
C VAL A 55 4.27 3.48 -7.83
N LEU A 56 2.96 3.33 -7.65
CA LEU A 56 1.97 4.12 -8.38
C LEU A 56 2.06 5.60 -7.98
N GLY A 57 2.28 5.88 -6.69
CA GLY A 57 2.53 7.23 -6.19
C GLY A 57 3.73 7.90 -6.89
N LEU A 58 4.81 7.16 -7.14
CA LEU A 58 5.97 7.65 -7.90
C LEU A 58 5.64 7.98 -9.36
N VAL A 59 4.74 7.22 -9.98
CA VAL A 59 4.23 7.48 -11.34
C VAL A 59 3.24 8.66 -11.36
N GLY A 60 2.77 9.11 -10.20
CA GLY A 60 1.73 10.14 -10.06
C GLY A 60 0.30 9.58 -10.18
N LYS A 61 0.15 8.26 -10.00
CA LYS A 61 -1.14 7.56 -10.02
C LYS A 61 -1.51 7.16 -8.59
N GLN A 62 -2.80 7.20 -8.29
CA GLN A 62 -3.31 6.66 -7.03
C GLN A 62 -3.69 5.19 -7.23
N LEU A 63 -3.32 4.32 -6.29
CA LEU A 63 -3.83 2.95 -6.27
C LEU A 63 -5.32 3.00 -5.93
N GLY A 64 -6.16 3.01 -6.96
CA GLY A 64 -7.60 2.77 -6.82
C GLY A 64 -7.91 1.29 -6.60
N GLU A 65 -9.18 0.99 -6.28
CA GLU A 65 -9.70 -0.38 -6.18
C GLU A 65 -9.44 -1.19 -7.46
N ARG A 66 -9.51 -0.53 -8.61
CA ARG A 66 -9.24 -1.07 -9.95
C ARG A 66 -8.51 -0.04 -10.77
N GLY A 67 -7.60 -0.48 -11.63
CA GLY A 67 -6.93 0.41 -12.56
C GLY A 67 -6.20 -0.31 -13.69
N VAL A 68 -5.77 0.49 -14.65
CA VAL A 68 -5.01 0.05 -15.83
C VAL A 68 -3.94 1.08 -16.13
N ILE A 69 -2.76 0.62 -16.53
CA ILE A 69 -1.70 1.41 -17.15
C ILE A 69 -1.68 0.98 -18.62
N THR A 70 -2.08 1.89 -19.51
CA THR A 70 -2.11 1.61 -20.94
C THR A 70 -0.71 1.60 -21.55
N HIS A 71 -0.53 0.96 -22.70
CA HIS A 71 0.78 0.88 -23.37
C HIS A 71 1.50 2.24 -23.53
N ASP A 72 0.76 3.30 -23.85
CA ASP A 72 1.27 4.68 -23.98
C ASP A 72 1.79 5.24 -22.64
N GLU A 73 1.15 4.86 -21.53
CA GLU A 73 1.53 5.30 -20.19
C GLU A 73 2.70 4.48 -19.63
N LEU A 74 2.98 3.28 -20.16
CA LEU A 74 4.07 2.42 -19.69
C LEU A 74 5.43 3.12 -19.82
N ASP A 75 5.68 3.83 -20.92
CA ASP A 75 6.97 4.52 -21.13
C ASP A 75 7.20 5.60 -20.08
N HIS A 76 6.18 6.42 -19.84
CA HIS A 76 6.20 7.45 -18.82
C HIS A 76 6.32 6.85 -17.40
N ALA A 77 5.60 5.76 -17.12
CA ALA A 77 5.66 5.07 -15.83
C ALA A 77 7.05 4.49 -15.55
N ILE A 78 7.67 3.84 -16.54
CA ILE A 78 9.04 3.31 -16.45
C ILE A 78 10.02 4.46 -16.16
N ALA A 79 9.96 5.55 -16.93
CA ALA A 79 10.85 6.69 -16.75
C ALA A 79 10.71 7.33 -15.35
N LYS A 80 9.48 7.47 -14.84
CA LYS A 80 9.20 7.99 -13.50
C LYS A 80 9.76 7.09 -12.40
N LEU A 81 9.55 5.79 -12.53
CA LEU A 81 10.06 4.81 -11.57
C LEU A 81 11.59 4.76 -11.56
N GLU A 82 12.23 4.72 -12.72
CA GLU A 82 13.69 4.76 -12.81
C GLU A 82 14.27 6.07 -12.25
N GLY A 83 13.62 7.20 -12.52
CA GLY A 83 13.98 8.49 -11.91
C GLY A 83 13.86 8.48 -10.39
N ALA A 84 12.75 7.96 -9.85
CA ALA A 84 12.54 7.85 -8.41
C ALA A 84 13.55 6.91 -7.74
N VAL A 85 13.93 5.81 -8.40
CA VAL A 85 15.01 4.92 -7.93
C VAL A 85 16.34 5.65 -7.88
N ALA A 86 16.68 6.44 -8.91
CA ALA A 86 17.91 7.21 -8.93
C ALA A 86 17.95 8.27 -7.82
N GLN A 87 16.83 8.97 -7.59
CA GLN A 87 16.67 9.93 -6.50
C GLN A 87 16.82 9.24 -5.12
N ALA A 88 16.09 8.15 -4.88
CA ALA A 88 16.18 7.41 -3.62
C ALA A 88 17.59 6.86 -3.36
N LYS A 89 18.32 6.46 -4.41
CA LYS A 89 19.72 6.05 -4.32
C LYS A 89 20.62 7.22 -3.90
N GLN A 90 20.38 8.41 -4.47
CA GLN A 90 21.14 9.61 -4.16
C GLN A 90 20.87 10.08 -2.72
N GLU A 91 19.60 10.15 -2.30
CA GLU A 91 19.22 10.48 -0.92
C GLU A 91 19.85 9.53 0.10
N ARG A 92 19.91 8.22 -0.23
CA ARG A 92 20.57 7.22 0.63
C ARG A 92 22.08 7.42 0.70
N ALA A 93 22.73 7.79 -0.40
CA ALA A 93 24.16 8.06 -0.43
C ALA A 93 24.52 9.31 0.38
N GLU A 94 23.68 10.34 0.33
CA GLU A 94 23.87 11.58 1.10
C GLU A 94 23.63 11.37 2.60
N HIS A 95 22.66 10.53 2.99
CA HIS A 95 22.39 10.23 4.39
C HIS A 95 23.37 9.19 4.99
N ALA A 96 23.96 8.32 4.16
CA ALA A 96 25.00 7.37 4.59
C ALA A 96 26.35 8.03 4.92
N GLY A 97 26.53 9.32 4.59
CA GLY A 97 27.73 10.09 4.92
C GLY A 97 27.86 10.51 6.40
N HIS A 98 26.88 10.21 7.25
CA HIS A 98 26.87 10.60 8.67
C HIS A 98 27.02 9.45 9.68
N PHE A 99 27.26 8.21 9.23
CA PHE A 99 27.48 7.06 10.12
C PHE A 99 28.59 6.13 9.61
N HIS A 100 29.82 6.64 9.57
CA HIS A 100 31.01 5.78 9.60
C HIS A 100 31.91 6.29 10.71
N GLU A 101 31.77 5.70 11.89
CA GLU A 101 32.84 5.55 12.89
C GLU A 101 32.23 4.75 14.04
N ASP A 102 32.22 3.43 13.91
CA ASP A 102 32.96 2.51 14.79
C ASP A 102 32.41 1.08 14.67
N GLU A 103 33.31 0.12 14.85
CA GLU A 103 33.04 -1.29 15.09
C GLU A 103 32.81 -2.20 13.87
N ALA A 104 33.94 -2.70 13.36
CA ALA A 104 34.03 -4.09 12.94
C ALA A 104 33.50 -5.00 14.07
N ASP A 105 32.69 -6.00 13.70
CA ASP A 105 32.06 -7.01 14.57
C ASP A 105 30.60 -6.69 14.96
N HIS A 106 29.66 -7.00 14.05
CA HIS A 106 28.49 -7.83 14.33
C HIS A 106 27.57 -7.96 13.10
N ALA A 107 27.35 -9.22 12.73
CA ALA A 107 26.12 -9.81 12.22
C ALA A 107 25.31 -9.08 11.13
N HIS A 108 25.24 -9.68 9.94
CA HIS A 108 24.07 -9.67 9.04
C HIS A 108 23.10 -8.49 9.24
N HIS A 109 23.56 -7.25 9.04
CA HIS A 109 22.63 -6.17 8.75
C HIS A 109 22.08 -6.51 7.38
N GLU A 110 20.92 -7.17 7.36
CA GLU A 110 20.06 -7.32 6.18
C GLU A 110 19.99 -5.95 5.54
N VAL A 111 20.82 -5.73 4.52
CA VAL A 111 20.86 -4.46 3.81
C VAL A 111 19.43 -4.26 3.32
N PRO A 112 18.71 -3.22 3.78
CA PRO A 112 17.33 -3.05 3.39
C PRO A 112 17.31 -3.01 1.88
N ALA A 113 16.60 -3.98 1.27
CA ALA A 113 16.54 -4.14 -0.17
C ALA A 113 16.28 -2.77 -0.79
N SER A 114 17.23 -2.29 -1.60
CA SER A 114 17.18 -0.94 -2.15
C SER A 114 15.90 -0.78 -2.97
N LEU A 115 15.35 0.44 -3.05
CA LEU A 115 14.13 0.65 -3.84
C LEU A 115 14.24 0.02 -5.24
N ALA A 116 15.42 0.18 -5.87
CA ALA A 116 15.79 -0.49 -7.13
C ALA A 116 15.50 -2.00 -7.16
N GLN A 117 15.88 -2.73 -6.12
CA GLN A 117 15.67 -4.18 -6.02
C GLN A 117 14.20 -4.53 -5.82
N ARG A 118 13.45 -3.69 -5.12
CA ARG A 118 12.01 -3.88 -4.89
C ARG A 118 11.19 -3.59 -6.15
N VAL A 119 11.56 -2.55 -6.92
CA VAL A 119 10.85 -2.17 -8.15
C VAL A 119 11.31 -2.96 -9.37
N ALA A 120 12.45 -3.64 -9.32
CA ALA A 120 12.97 -4.44 -10.43
C ALA A 120 11.93 -5.39 -11.05
N PRO A 121 11.21 -6.25 -10.28
CA PRO A 121 10.20 -7.13 -10.87
C PRO A 121 9.04 -6.35 -11.51
N PHE A 122 8.65 -5.21 -10.94
CA PHE A 122 7.60 -4.35 -11.49
C PHE A 122 8.06 -3.66 -12.79
N LEU A 123 9.29 -3.12 -12.83
CA LEU A 123 9.89 -2.53 -14.02
C LEU A 123 10.04 -3.56 -15.14
N THR A 124 10.46 -4.79 -14.82
CA THR A 124 10.52 -5.88 -15.80
C THR A 124 9.14 -6.14 -16.40
N MET A 125 8.10 -6.25 -15.57
CA MET A 125 6.72 -6.42 -16.03
C MET A 125 6.27 -5.28 -16.95
N LEU A 126 6.55 -4.02 -16.61
CA LEU A 126 6.21 -2.86 -17.45
C LEU A 126 6.95 -2.89 -18.79
N ARG A 127 8.22 -3.32 -18.80
CA ARG A 127 9.03 -3.45 -20.03
C ARG A 127 8.53 -4.57 -20.93
N GLU A 128 8.16 -5.71 -20.36
CA GLU A 128 7.56 -6.83 -21.11
C GLU A 128 6.18 -6.46 -21.66
N ALA A 129 5.35 -5.81 -20.84
CA ALA A 129 4.05 -5.26 -21.26
C ALA A 129 4.21 -4.30 -22.44
N LYS A 130 5.21 -3.39 -22.39
CA LYS A 130 5.51 -2.47 -23.49
C LYS A 130 5.98 -3.21 -24.74
N ALA A 131 6.88 -4.19 -24.60
CA ALA A 131 7.41 -4.96 -25.72
C ALA A 131 6.33 -5.79 -26.45
N GLY A 132 5.33 -6.26 -25.72
CA GLY A 132 4.18 -6.97 -26.28
C GLY A 132 2.93 -6.10 -26.50
N GLU A 133 3.06 -4.77 -26.48
CA GLU A 133 1.95 -3.80 -26.69
C GLU A 133 0.72 -4.11 -25.83
N ALA A 134 0.94 -4.57 -24.60
CA ALA A 134 -0.08 -4.98 -23.66
C ALA A 134 -0.25 -3.97 -22.53
N ASP A 135 -1.49 -3.84 -22.05
CA ASP A 135 -1.81 -3.01 -20.91
C ASP A 135 -1.62 -3.80 -19.59
N VAL A 136 -1.33 -3.09 -18.50
CA VAL A 136 -1.16 -3.67 -17.16
C VAL A 136 -2.37 -3.32 -16.31
N HIS A 137 -3.03 -4.32 -15.73
CA HIS A 137 -4.29 -4.18 -15.00
C HIS A 137 -4.17 -4.70 -13.56
N TRP A 138 -4.96 -4.14 -12.64
CA TRP A 138 -5.07 -4.64 -11.26
C TRP A 138 -6.49 -4.46 -10.69
N GLY A 139 -6.76 -5.21 -9.61
CA GLY A 139 -7.99 -5.04 -8.81
C GLY A 139 -9.23 -5.80 -9.30
N PHE A 140 -9.06 -6.83 -10.13
CA PHE A 140 -10.18 -7.62 -10.67
C PHE A 140 -11.04 -8.27 -9.58
#